data_AF-A0A7J8G986-F1
#
_entry.id   AF-A0A7J8G986-F1
#
_cell.length_a   1.000
_cell.length_b   1.000
_cell.length_c   1.000
_cell.angle_alpha   90.00
_cell.angle_beta   90.00
_cell.angle_gamma   90.00
#
_symmetry.space_group_name_H-M   'P 1'
#
loop_
_entity.id
_entity.type
_entity.pdbx_description
1 polymer ?
#
loop_
_entity_poly.entity_id
_entity_poly.type
_entity_poly.pdbx_seq_one_letter_code
_entity_poly.pdbx_strand_id
1 'polypeptide(L)'
;MAAEPPSPIRLEAPGPPEMRTPPASEAVSESTPKPGGGRLRFLNGCVPLSHQVAGHMYGKDKVGILQHPDGTVLKQLQPPPRGPRELEFYNMVYAADCTDGVLLELRKYLPKYYGTWSPPTAPNDLYLKLEDVTHKFNKPCIMDVKIGRKSYDPFASSEKIQQQVSKYPLMEEIGFLVLGMRVYHVHSDSYETQNQHYGRSLTKETLKDGKD
;
A
#
# COMPACT_ATOMS: atom_id res chain seq x y z
N MET A 1 21.91 -75.03 -28.52
CA MET A 1 22.82 -73.95 -28.93
C MET A 1 22.58 -72.77 -28.01
N ALA A 2 23.49 -72.54 -27.06
CA ALA A 2 23.49 -71.40 -26.16
C ALA A 2 24.89 -70.80 -26.21
N ALA A 3 24.98 -69.53 -26.60
CA ALA A 3 26.22 -68.76 -26.62
C ALA A 3 26.30 -67.95 -25.32
N GLU A 4 27.48 -67.92 -24.69
CA GLU A 4 27.74 -67.14 -23.48
C GLU A 4 27.66 -65.62 -23.73
N PRO A 5 27.20 -64.83 -22.75
CA PRO A 5 27.13 -63.37 -22.88
C PRO A 5 28.49 -62.70 -22.61
N PRO A 6 28.80 -61.58 -23.32
CA PRO A 6 30.02 -60.81 -23.08
C PRO A 6 29.97 -59.97 -21.80
N SER A 7 31.14 -59.76 -21.20
CA SER A 7 31.38 -59.00 -19.96
C SER A 7 30.95 -57.52 -20.03
N PRO A 8 30.54 -56.90 -18.90
CA PRO A 8 30.03 -55.54 -18.89
C PRO A 8 31.10 -54.46 -19.08
N ILE A 9 30.74 -53.43 -19.86
CA ILE A 9 31.51 -52.21 -20.12
C ILE A 9 31.51 -51.33 -18.86
N ARG A 10 32.69 -50.91 -18.42
CA ARG A 10 32.91 -50.00 -17.28
C ARG A 10 32.66 -48.56 -17.74
N LEU A 11 31.55 -47.95 -17.33
CA LEU A 11 31.31 -46.51 -17.51
C LEU A 11 32.12 -45.73 -16.46
N GLU A 12 33.02 -44.85 -16.89
CA GLU A 12 33.65 -43.86 -16.01
C GLU A 12 32.67 -42.73 -15.67
N ALA A 13 32.67 -42.30 -14.41
CA ALA A 13 31.82 -41.21 -13.93
C ALA A 13 32.37 -39.85 -14.39
N PRO A 14 31.53 -38.88 -14.78
CA PRO A 14 31.98 -37.54 -15.13
C PRO A 14 32.51 -36.80 -13.88
N GLY A 15 33.65 -36.14 -14.03
CA GLY A 15 34.26 -35.30 -12.99
C GLY A 15 33.43 -34.07 -12.62
N PRO A 16 33.70 -33.44 -11.47
CA PRO A 16 32.91 -32.32 -10.96
C PRO A 16 33.08 -31.06 -11.83
N PRO A 17 32.03 -30.21 -11.94
CA PRO A 17 32.10 -28.99 -12.73
C PRO A 17 33.00 -27.92 -12.09
N GLU A 18 33.80 -27.25 -12.91
CA GLU A 18 34.66 -26.12 -12.51
C GLU A 18 33.83 -24.91 -12.03
N MET A 19 34.20 -24.38 -10.87
CA MET A 19 33.69 -23.10 -10.34
C MET A 19 34.23 -21.94 -11.16
N ARG A 20 33.37 -21.26 -11.92
CA ARG A 20 33.67 -19.93 -12.49
C ARG A 20 33.48 -18.87 -11.41
N THR A 21 34.55 -18.15 -11.08
CA THR A 21 34.53 -16.91 -10.30
C THR A 21 33.80 -15.80 -11.06
N PRO A 22 32.92 -15.01 -10.41
CA PRO A 22 32.31 -13.84 -11.04
C PRO A 22 33.32 -12.68 -11.12
N PRO A 23 33.23 -11.79 -12.13
CA PRO A 23 34.06 -10.60 -12.20
C PRO A 23 33.65 -9.55 -11.16
N ALA A 24 34.63 -8.72 -10.78
CA ALA A 24 34.55 -7.69 -9.75
C ALA A 24 33.44 -6.66 -10.03
N SER A 25 32.73 -6.27 -8.97
CA SER A 25 31.67 -5.25 -8.96
C SER A 25 32.24 -3.86 -9.26
N GLU A 26 31.80 -3.23 -10.34
CA GLU A 26 31.93 -1.78 -10.51
C GLU A 26 31.00 -1.07 -9.53
N ALA A 27 31.56 -0.12 -8.77
CA ALA A 27 30.83 0.71 -7.83
C ALA A 27 29.83 1.60 -8.58
N VAL A 28 28.53 1.34 -8.40
CA VAL A 28 27.47 2.22 -8.88
C VAL A 28 27.42 3.43 -7.95
N SER A 29 27.75 4.60 -8.49
CA SER A 29 27.58 5.88 -7.80
C SER A 29 26.09 6.15 -7.56
N GLU A 30 25.75 6.34 -6.30
CA GLU A 30 24.39 6.64 -5.84
C GLU A 30 24.04 8.07 -6.24
N SER A 31 23.41 8.23 -7.41
CA SER A 31 22.81 9.51 -7.79
C SER A 31 21.43 9.61 -7.14
N THR A 32 21.31 10.48 -6.14
CA THR A 32 20.02 10.90 -5.59
C THR A 32 19.10 11.38 -6.70
N PRO A 33 17.89 10.81 -6.88
CA PRO A 33 16.97 11.28 -7.89
C PRO A 33 16.43 12.65 -7.47
N LYS A 34 16.64 13.67 -8.31
CA LYS A 34 15.98 14.98 -8.17
C LYS A 34 14.47 14.76 -8.20
N PRO A 35 13.68 15.38 -7.29
CA PRO A 35 12.24 15.23 -7.33
C PRO A 35 11.71 15.90 -8.59
N GLY A 36 10.84 15.20 -9.32
CA GLY A 36 10.11 15.71 -10.48
C GLY A 36 9.18 16.86 -10.10
N GLY A 37 9.75 18.05 -9.91
CA GLY A 37 9.06 19.24 -9.39
C GLY A 37 8.14 19.95 -10.38
N GLY A 38 7.94 19.41 -11.59
CA GLY A 38 7.08 20.01 -12.61
C GLY A 38 5.60 19.87 -12.28
N ARG A 39 5.14 18.71 -11.81
CA ARG A 39 3.71 18.40 -11.67
C ARG A 39 3.05 19.03 -10.43
N LEU A 40 3.80 19.27 -9.34
CA LEU A 40 3.23 19.86 -8.11
C LEU A 40 2.84 21.32 -8.24
N ARG A 41 3.53 22.12 -9.08
CA ARG A 41 3.25 23.56 -9.21
C ARG A 41 1.83 23.85 -9.73
N PHE A 42 1.17 22.85 -10.32
CA PHE A 42 -0.16 22.96 -10.93
C PHE A 42 -1.33 22.60 -10.00
N LEU A 43 -1.05 22.17 -8.77
CA LEU A 43 -2.09 21.69 -7.85
C LEU A 43 -2.55 22.76 -6.85
N ASN A 44 -2.54 24.04 -7.25
CA ASN A 44 -3.10 25.15 -6.47
C ASN A 44 -2.64 25.20 -4.99
N GLY A 45 -1.35 24.97 -4.74
CA GLY A 45 -0.78 24.96 -3.39
C GLY A 45 -0.94 23.63 -2.63
N CYS A 46 -1.52 22.59 -3.24
CA CYS A 46 -1.54 21.26 -2.63
C CYS A 46 -0.13 20.67 -2.57
N VAL A 47 0.14 19.93 -1.50
CA VAL A 47 1.41 19.24 -1.26
C VAL A 47 1.17 17.76 -0.98
N PRO A 48 2.12 16.86 -1.26
CA PRO A 48 2.02 15.46 -0.83
C PRO A 48 1.78 15.36 0.67
N LEU A 49 0.90 14.44 1.08
CA LEU A 49 0.63 14.21 2.50
C LEU A 49 1.87 13.62 3.17
N SER A 50 2.62 14.44 3.91
CA SER A 50 3.95 14.13 4.42
C SER A 50 4.00 12.98 5.42
N HIS A 51 2.88 12.70 6.08
CA HIS A 51 2.76 11.68 7.13
C HIS A 51 1.90 10.47 6.70
N GLN A 52 1.73 10.26 5.39
CA GLN A 52 1.06 9.08 4.85
C GLN A 52 1.84 7.80 5.18
N VAL A 53 1.19 6.84 5.85
CA VAL A 53 1.84 5.60 6.33
C VAL A 53 1.59 4.37 5.46
N ALA A 54 0.61 4.42 4.56
CA ALA A 54 0.21 3.30 3.71
C ALA A 54 -0.50 3.77 2.43
N GLY A 55 -0.82 2.83 1.54
CA GLY A 55 -1.47 3.11 0.26
C GLY A 55 -0.49 3.66 -0.79
N HIS A 56 -1.04 4.26 -1.85
CA HIS A 56 -0.24 4.81 -2.93
C HIS A 56 0.31 6.20 -2.54
N MET A 57 1.61 6.41 -2.69
CA MET A 57 2.29 7.64 -2.30
C MET A 57 2.67 8.47 -3.53
N TYR A 58 2.39 9.77 -3.48
CA TYR A 58 2.76 10.67 -4.58
C TYR A 58 4.28 10.62 -4.84
N GLY A 59 4.69 10.47 -6.09
CA GLY A 59 6.10 10.38 -6.50
C GLY A 59 6.71 8.98 -6.45
N LYS A 60 6.10 8.04 -5.71
CA LYS A 60 6.44 6.60 -5.78
C LYS A 60 5.46 5.84 -6.66
N ASP A 61 4.19 6.19 -6.55
CA ASP A 61 3.09 5.60 -7.29
C ASP A 61 2.54 6.57 -8.35
N LYS A 62 1.76 6.01 -9.28
CA LYS A 62 1.04 6.81 -10.29
C LYS A 62 -0.02 7.73 -9.68
N VAL A 63 -0.46 7.41 -8.47
CA VAL A 63 -1.50 8.13 -7.71
C VAL A 63 -1.04 8.38 -6.27
N GLY A 64 -1.64 9.35 -5.59
CA GLY A 64 -1.27 9.65 -4.21
C GLY A 64 -2.34 10.43 -3.44
N ILE A 65 -2.04 10.69 -2.16
CA ILE A 65 -2.83 11.60 -1.33
C ILE A 65 -2.08 12.94 -1.23
N LEU A 66 -2.81 14.02 -1.45
CA LEU A 66 -2.32 15.38 -1.31
C LEU A 66 -3.04 16.05 -0.13
N GLN A 67 -2.35 16.91 0.60
CA GLN A 67 -2.94 17.84 1.53
C GLN A 67 -3.27 19.14 0.80
N HIS A 68 -4.49 19.64 0.98
CA HIS A 68 -4.95 20.90 0.43
C HIS A 68 -4.82 22.01 1.50
N PRO A 69 -4.53 23.27 1.12
CA PRO A 69 -4.32 24.38 2.08
C PRO A 69 -5.49 24.69 3.02
N ASP A 70 -6.70 24.22 2.72
CA ASP A 70 -7.90 24.43 3.55
C ASP A 70 -8.08 23.39 4.66
N GLY A 71 -7.09 22.52 4.89
CA GLY A 71 -7.13 21.48 5.92
C GLY A 71 -7.90 20.22 5.48
N THR A 72 -8.09 20.01 4.18
CA THR A 72 -8.61 18.76 3.61
C THR A 72 -7.50 17.94 2.94
N VAL A 73 -7.80 16.68 2.60
CA VAL A 73 -6.96 15.86 1.72
C VAL A 73 -7.66 15.58 0.39
N LEU A 74 -6.86 15.49 -0.67
CA LEU A 74 -7.28 15.07 -1.99
C LEU A 74 -6.73 13.67 -2.25
N LYS A 75 -7.64 12.70 -2.29
CA LYS A 75 -7.30 11.31 -2.60
C LYS A 75 -7.58 11.05 -4.08
N GLN A 76 -6.53 10.82 -4.87
CA GLN A 76 -6.69 10.59 -6.29
C GLN A 76 -7.43 9.28 -6.57
N LEU A 77 -8.36 9.30 -7.53
CA LEU A 77 -9.07 8.09 -7.92
C LEU A 77 -8.09 7.05 -8.51
N GLN A 78 -8.22 5.82 -8.03
CA GLN A 78 -7.47 4.69 -8.58
C GLN A 78 -8.05 4.26 -9.94
N PRO A 79 -7.27 3.56 -10.78
CA PRO A 79 -7.78 2.98 -12.01
C PRO A 79 -9.04 2.11 -11.78
N PRO A 80 -9.98 2.08 -12.75
CA PRO A 80 -11.16 1.24 -12.67
C PRO A 80 -10.82 -0.23 -12.36
N PRO A 81 -11.66 -0.94 -11.58
CA PRO A 81 -12.93 -0.47 -11.01
C PRO A 81 -12.79 0.23 -9.65
N ARG A 82 -11.58 0.33 -9.08
CA ARG A 82 -11.36 0.70 -7.67
C ARG A 82 -11.74 2.16 -7.36
N GLY A 83 -11.26 3.11 -8.17
CA GLY A 83 -11.58 4.53 -7.98
C GLY A 83 -13.07 4.83 -8.12
N PRO A 84 -13.74 4.41 -9.22
CA PRO A 84 -15.18 4.60 -9.39
C PRO A 84 -16.00 3.99 -8.25
N ARG A 85 -15.63 2.79 -7.77
CA ARG A 85 -16.31 2.13 -6.65
C ARG A 85 -16.18 2.92 -5.35
N GLU A 86 -15.01 3.50 -5.07
CA GLU A 86 -14.83 4.35 -3.89
C GLU A 86 -15.62 5.66 -3.99
N LEU A 87 -15.65 6.28 -5.18
CA LEU A 87 -16.46 7.47 -5.44
C LEU A 87 -17.95 7.19 -5.22
N GLU A 88 -18.46 6.08 -5.77
CA GLU A 88 -19.85 5.67 -5.62
C GLU A 88 -20.21 5.39 -4.16
N PHE A 89 -19.31 4.75 -3.40
CA PHE A 89 -19.49 4.53 -1.96
C PHE A 89 -19.67 5.85 -1.20
N TYR A 90 -18.80 6.83 -1.41
CA TYR A 90 -18.95 8.13 -0.74
C TYR A 90 -20.20 8.89 -1.19
N ASN A 91 -20.52 8.87 -2.49
CA ASN A 91 -21.74 9.50 -3.01
C ASN A 91 -23.00 8.87 -2.40
N MET A 92 -23.04 7.54 -2.26
CA MET A 92 -24.13 6.81 -1.61
C MET A 92 -24.26 7.20 -0.14
N VAL A 93 -23.17 7.13 0.62
CA VAL A 93 -23.20 7.40 2.07
C VAL A 93 -23.53 8.87 2.36
N TYR A 94 -23.03 9.81 1.55
CA TYR A 94 -23.19 11.27 1.74
C TYR A 94 -24.26 11.90 0.83
N ALA A 95 -25.15 11.10 0.22
CA ALA A 95 -26.27 11.63 -0.55
C ALA A 95 -27.09 12.63 0.31
N ALA A 96 -27.42 13.78 -0.28
CA ALA A 96 -28.06 14.90 0.43
C ALA A 96 -29.49 14.55 0.89
N ASP A 97 -30.15 13.67 0.15
CA ASP A 97 -31.49 13.13 0.38
C ASP A 97 -31.46 11.77 1.11
N CYS A 98 -30.31 11.34 1.63
CA CYS A 98 -30.19 10.08 2.36
C CYS A 98 -31.01 10.11 3.66
N THR A 99 -31.97 9.19 3.78
CA THR A 99 -32.78 8.98 4.99
C THR A 99 -32.49 7.65 5.69
N ASP A 100 -31.56 6.84 5.18
CA ASP A 100 -31.18 5.56 5.77
C ASP A 100 -30.38 5.78 7.06
N GLY A 101 -30.97 5.40 8.21
CA GLY A 101 -30.37 5.57 9.53
C GLY A 101 -29.01 4.89 9.69
N VAL A 102 -28.77 3.77 9.01
CA VAL A 102 -27.49 3.04 9.05
C VAL A 102 -26.40 3.84 8.33
N LEU A 103 -26.70 4.36 7.15
CA LEU A 103 -25.74 5.18 6.39
C LEU A 103 -25.47 6.52 7.08
N LEU A 104 -26.49 7.12 7.68
CA LEU A 104 -26.34 8.34 8.47
C LEU A 104 -25.47 8.12 9.71
N GLU A 105 -25.60 6.99 10.39
CA GLU A 105 -24.73 6.62 11.50
C GLU A 105 -23.29 6.36 11.03
N LEU A 106 -23.12 5.67 9.91
CA LEU A 106 -21.81 5.35 9.33
C LEU A 106 -20.96 6.61 9.07
N ARG A 107 -21.58 7.74 8.70
CA ARG A 107 -20.89 9.03 8.48
C ARG A 107 -20.06 9.48 9.69
N LYS A 108 -20.38 9.05 10.91
CA LYS A 108 -19.63 9.40 12.13
C LYS A 108 -18.25 8.75 12.19
N TYR A 109 -18.06 7.66 11.44
CA TYR A 109 -16.83 6.86 11.43
C TYR A 109 -16.00 7.05 10.15
N LEU A 110 -16.46 7.88 9.21
CA LEU A 110 -15.78 8.17 7.95
C LEU A 110 -15.23 9.60 7.96
N PRO A 111 -14.13 9.87 7.22
CA PRO A 111 -13.75 11.24 6.90
C PRO A 111 -14.92 11.95 6.20
N LYS A 112 -15.22 13.19 6.60
CA LYS A 112 -16.25 13.97 5.88
C LYS A 112 -15.91 14.07 4.39
N TYR A 113 -16.92 13.90 3.55
CA TYR A 113 -16.79 13.99 2.11
C TYR A 113 -17.31 15.33 1.60
N TYR A 114 -16.50 15.99 0.77
CA TYR A 114 -16.77 17.33 0.22
C TYR A 114 -17.03 17.30 -1.30
N GLY A 115 -17.28 16.12 -1.86
CA GLY A 115 -17.43 15.93 -3.29
C GLY A 115 -16.13 15.60 -4.01
N THR A 116 -16.20 15.59 -5.34
CA THR A 116 -15.03 15.45 -6.19
C THR A 116 -14.32 16.79 -6.39
N TRP A 117 -13.03 16.71 -6.70
CA TRP A 117 -12.21 17.85 -7.04
C TRP A 117 -11.30 17.50 -8.23
N SER A 118 -11.11 18.45 -9.13
CA SER A 118 -10.11 18.38 -10.20
C SER A 118 -9.38 19.73 -10.28
N PRO A 119 -8.09 19.75 -10.58
CA PRO A 119 -7.38 20.99 -10.83
C PRO A 119 -7.90 21.63 -12.12
N PRO A 120 -8.07 22.97 -12.19
CA PRO A 120 -8.55 23.65 -13.39
C PRO A 120 -7.73 23.34 -14.66
N THR A 121 -6.43 23.09 -14.49
CA THR A 121 -5.49 22.80 -15.57
C THR A 121 -5.47 21.33 -16.00
N ALA A 122 -6.10 20.43 -15.25
CA ALA A 122 -6.19 19.01 -15.58
C ALA A 122 -7.53 18.44 -15.08
N PRO A 123 -8.66 18.77 -15.77
CA PRO A 123 -10.00 18.36 -15.34
C PRO A 123 -10.18 16.82 -15.30
N ASN A 124 -9.35 16.09 -16.04
CA ASN A 124 -9.33 14.62 -16.06
C ASN A 124 -8.65 14.00 -14.84
N ASP A 125 -7.85 14.76 -14.08
CA ASP A 125 -7.24 14.29 -12.83
C ASP A 125 -8.27 14.45 -11.70
N LEU A 126 -9.08 13.40 -11.48
CA LEU A 126 -10.16 13.40 -10.50
C LEU A 126 -9.70 12.93 -9.11
N TYR A 127 -10.11 13.65 -8.08
CA TYR A 127 -9.82 13.37 -6.67
C TYR A 127 -11.11 13.34 -5.85
N LEU A 128 -11.12 12.55 -4.78
CA LEU A 128 -12.07 12.70 -3.68
C LEU A 128 -11.52 13.76 -2.72
N LYS A 129 -12.32 14.79 -2.41
CA LYS A 129 -11.97 15.77 -1.38
C LYS A 129 -12.55 15.31 -0.04
N LEU A 130 -11.67 15.03 0.91
CA LEU A 130 -11.98 14.40 2.19
C LEU A 130 -11.43 15.21 3.36
N GLU A 131 -12.04 15.08 4.53
CA GLU A 131 -11.48 15.61 5.77
C GLU A 131 -10.06 15.06 6.02
N ASP A 132 -9.14 15.95 6.39
CA ASP A 132 -7.87 15.53 6.98
C ASP A 132 -8.10 15.19 8.46
N VAL A 133 -8.25 13.90 8.74
CA VAL A 133 -8.49 13.40 10.10
C VAL A 133 -7.32 13.67 11.07
N THR A 134 -6.15 14.06 10.56
CA THR A 134 -4.97 14.38 11.37
C THR A 134 -4.81 15.86 11.66
N HIS A 135 -5.55 16.73 10.94
CA HIS A 135 -5.33 18.19 10.95
C HIS A 135 -5.42 18.84 12.33
N LYS A 136 -6.22 18.27 13.25
CA LYS A 136 -6.40 18.80 14.61
C LYS A 136 -5.29 18.41 15.59
N PHE A 137 -4.37 17.54 15.19
CA PHE A 137 -3.32 17.01 16.05
C PHE A 137 -1.98 17.71 15.74
N ASN A 138 -1.26 18.13 16.78
CA ASN A 138 0.05 18.76 16.61
C ASN A 138 1.12 17.73 16.19
N LYS A 139 1.19 16.61 16.93
CA LYS A 139 2.14 15.52 16.69
C LYS A 139 1.37 14.20 16.50
N PRO A 140 0.65 14.02 15.37
CA PRO A 140 -0.21 12.86 15.18
C PRO A 140 0.61 11.56 15.15
N CYS A 141 0.20 10.59 15.97
CA CYS A 141 0.56 9.19 15.81
C CYS A 141 -0.49 8.54 14.91
N ILE A 142 -0.04 7.82 13.87
CA ILE A 142 -0.91 7.31 12.81
C ILE A 142 -0.63 5.82 12.64
N MET A 143 -1.67 5.02 12.51
CA MET A 143 -1.57 3.62 12.14
C MET A 143 -2.67 3.29 11.15
N ASP A 144 -2.31 2.70 10.01
CA ASP A 144 -3.26 2.19 9.04
C ASP A 144 -3.37 0.67 9.23
N VAL A 145 -4.59 0.20 9.52
CA VAL A 145 -4.90 -1.22 9.75
C VAL A 145 -5.95 -1.66 8.75
N LYS A 146 -5.61 -2.63 7.91
CA LYS A 146 -6.56 -3.30 7.03
C LYS A 146 -7.38 -4.29 7.84
N ILE A 147 -8.70 -4.23 7.72
CA ILE A 147 -9.63 -5.10 8.44
C ILE A 147 -10.26 -6.13 7.48
N GLY A 148 -10.52 -7.33 7.99
CA GLY A 148 -11.26 -8.40 7.32
C GLY A 148 -10.43 -9.66 7.10
N ARG A 149 -11.07 -10.83 7.14
CA ARG A 149 -10.39 -12.13 6.92
C ARG A 149 -9.94 -12.35 5.47
N LYS A 150 -10.50 -11.59 4.53
CA LYS A 150 -10.19 -11.65 3.09
C LYS A 150 -9.86 -10.26 2.61
N SER A 151 -8.69 -10.07 2.00
CA SER A 151 -8.27 -8.79 1.42
C SER A 151 -8.50 -8.68 -0.09
N TYR A 152 -9.29 -9.61 -0.64
CA TYR A 152 -9.76 -9.64 -2.02
C TYR A 152 -11.30 -9.55 -2.03
N ASP A 153 -11.86 -8.99 -3.12
CA ASP A 153 -13.30 -8.86 -3.28
C ASP A 153 -13.93 -10.13 -3.90
N PRO A 154 -15.27 -10.30 -3.85
CA PRO A 154 -15.94 -11.48 -4.39
C PRO A 154 -15.76 -11.72 -5.90
N PHE A 155 -15.31 -10.70 -6.65
CA PHE A 155 -15.12 -10.76 -8.10
C PHE A 155 -13.63 -10.84 -8.48
N ALA A 156 -12.74 -11.04 -7.51
CA ALA A 156 -11.32 -11.18 -7.75
C ALA A 156 -11.01 -12.45 -8.55
N SER A 157 -10.09 -12.34 -9.53
CA SER A 157 -9.59 -13.51 -10.25
C SER A 157 -8.78 -14.44 -9.33
N SER A 158 -8.61 -15.69 -9.72
CA SER A 158 -7.81 -16.67 -8.99
C SER A 158 -6.38 -16.17 -8.70
N GLU A 159 -5.75 -15.51 -9.68
CA GLU A 159 -4.42 -14.93 -9.54
C GLU A 159 -4.42 -13.78 -8.53
N LYS A 160 -5.48 -12.96 -8.52
CA LYS A 160 -5.61 -11.84 -7.58
C LYS A 160 -5.82 -12.35 -6.16
N ILE A 161 -6.61 -13.40 -5.99
CA ILE A 161 -6.84 -14.08 -4.70
C ILE A 161 -5.50 -14.62 -4.19
N GLN A 162 -4.79 -15.40 -5.00
CA GLN A 162 -3.49 -15.97 -4.62
C GLN A 162 -2.47 -14.88 -4.25
N GLN A 163 -2.42 -13.78 -5.03
CA GLN A 163 -1.56 -12.62 -4.74
C GLN A 163 -1.90 -11.96 -3.40
N GLN A 164 -3.19 -11.86 -3.04
CA GLN A 164 -3.59 -11.26 -1.77
C GLN A 164 -3.28 -12.17 -0.58
N VAL A 165 -3.58 -13.46 -0.70
CA VAL A 165 -3.28 -14.47 0.34
C VAL A 165 -1.77 -14.58 0.57
N SER A 166 -0.96 -14.65 -0.49
CA SER A 166 0.50 -14.79 -0.35
C SER A 166 1.18 -13.58 0.32
N LYS A 167 0.55 -12.40 0.28
CA LYS A 167 1.07 -11.20 0.97
C LYS A 167 0.98 -11.32 2.49
N TYR A 168 -0.04 -11.98 3.01
CA TYR A 168 -0.22 -12.19 4.44
C TYR A 168 -1.18 -13.37 4.69
N PRO A 169 -0.66 -14.61 4.74
CA PRO A 169 -1.50 -15.81 4.89
C PRO A 169 -2.32 -15.81 6.19
N LEU A 170 -1.82 -15.14 7.23
CA LEU A 170 -2.48 -15.03 8.53
C LEU A 170 -3.72 -14.11 8.51
N MET A 171 -4.03 -13.43 7.41
CA MET A 171 -5.20 -12.55 7.32
C MET A 171 -6.51 -13.29 7.65
N GLU A 172 -6.66 -14.54 7.19
CA GLU A 172 -7.86 -15.34 7.44
C GLU A 172 -8.07 -15.65 8.92
N GLU A 173 -6.97 -15.81 9.65
CA GLU A 173 -6.96 -16.24 11.04
C GLU A 173 -6.97 -15.06 12.03
N ILE A 174 -6.13 -14.04 11.77
CA ILE A 174 -6.02 -12.83 12.59
C ILE A 174 -7.15 -11.85 12.29
N GLY A 175 -7.58 -11.75 11.03
CA GLY A 175 -8.69 -10.88 10.61
C GLY A 175 -8.32 -9.41 10.41
N PHE A 176 -7.04 -9.04 10.55
CA PHE A 176 -6.52 -7.72 10.22
C PHE A 176 -5.02 -7.75 9.89
N LEU A 177 -4.51 -6.65 9.32
CA LEU A 177 -3.10 -6.46 8.97
C LEU A 177 -2.71 -4.99 9.14
N VAL A 178 -1.65 -4.71 9.89
CA VAL A 178 -1.03 -3.37 9.96
C VAL A 178 -0.38 -3.06 8.60
N LEU A 179 -0.77 -1.96 7.96
CA LEU A 179 -0.20 -1.54 6.67
C LEU A 179 0.98 -0.58 6.83
N GLY A 180 1.02 0.13 7.95
CA GLY A 180 2.09 1.02 8.34
C GLY A 180 1.69 1.86 9.54
N MET A 181 2.69 2.43 10.21
CA MET A 181 2.47 3.35 11.32
C MET A 181 3.56 4.41 11.39
N ARG A 182 3.25 5.49 12.09
CA ARG A 182 4.13 6.62 12.38
C ARG A 182 3.88 7.05 13.82
N VAL A 183 4.87 6.87 14.68
CA VAL A 183 4.76 7.07 16.13
C VAL A 183 5.68 8.21 16.53
N TYR A 184 5.17 9.16 17.30
CA TYR A 184 5.94 10.27 17.83
C TYR A 184 6.63 9.88 19.15
N HIS A 185 7.94 10.10 19.23
CA HIS A 185 8.75 9.86 20.42
C HIS A 185 9.07 11.19 21.12
N VAL A 186 8.52 11.37 22.33
CA VAL A 186 8.62 12.63 23.08
C VAL A 186 10.07 12.98 23.44
N HIS A 187 10.85 11.99 23.88
CA HIS A 187 12.22 12.22 24.35
C HIS A 187 13.17 12.71 23.26
N SER A 188 12.94 12.28 22.02
CA SER A 188 13.79 12.61 20.88
C SER A 188 13.18 13.64 19.92
N ASP A 189 11.97 14.15 20.21
CA ASP A 189 11.14 14.98 19.30
C ASP A 189 11.18 14.47 17.85
N SER A 190 11.06 13.15 17.69
CA SER A 190 11.23 12.48 16.40
C SER A 190 10.11 11.47 16.14
N TYR A 191 10.07 10.98 14.91
CA TYR A 191 9.11 9.97 14.50
C TYR A 191 9.81 8.68 14.11
N GLU A 192 9.26 7.56 14.59
CA GLU A 192 9.57 6.24 14.08
C GLU A 192 8.45 5.80 13.12
N THR A 193 8.83 5.19 12.00
CA THR A 193 7.87 4.71 10.99
C THR A 193 8.09 3.25 10.68
N GLN A 194 7.01 2.48 10.72
CA GLN A 194 6.99 1.10 10.28
C GLN A 194 6.14 0.98 9.01
N ASN A 195 6.57 0.16 8.06
CA ASN A 195 5.92 0.01 6.76
C ASN A 195 5.15 -1.32 6.66
N GLN A 196 4.65 -1.65 5.46
CA GLN A 196 3.89 -2.88 5.22
C GLN A 196 4.66 -4.17 5.51
N HIS A 197 6.00 -4.16 5.54
CA HIS A 197 6.80 -5.35 5.82
C HIS A 197 6.73 -5.70 7.30
N TYR A 198 6.81 -4.70 8.18
CA TYR A 198 6.61 -4.87 9.62
C TYR A 198 5.26 -5.52 9.92
N GLY A 199 4.16 -5.02 9.35
CA GLY A 199 2.86 -5.62 9.62
C GLY A 199 2.72 -7.05 9.09
N ARG A 200 3.44 -7.40 8.01
CA ARG A 200 3.43 -8.74 7.42
C ARG A 200 4.32 -9.74 8.13
N SER A 201 5.30 -9.29 8.92
CA SER A 201 6.15 -10.16 9.73
C SER A 201 5.49 -10.58 11.05
N LEU A 202 4.51 -9.80 11.53
CA LEU A 202 3.77 -10.12 12.76
C LEU A 202 3.02 -11.46 12.65
N THR A 203 3.21 -12.30 13.67
CA THR A 203 2.49 -13.56 13.90
C THR A 203 1.47 -13.37 15.01
N LYS A 204 0.69 -14.41 15.34
CA LYS A 204 -0.26 -14.35 16.46
C LYS A 204 0.40 -14.04 17.79
N GLU A 205 1.57 -14.61 18.00
CA GLU A 205 2.34 -14.51 19.25
C GLU A 205 2.90 -13.10 19.41
N THR A 206 3.31 -12.47 18.30
CA THR A 206 3.97 -11.16 18.31
C THR A 206 3.02 -9.99 18.08
N LEU A 207 1.80 -10.24 17.61
CA LEU A 207 0.81 -9.21 17.25
C LEU A 207 0.50 -8.22 18.37
N LYS A 208 0.45 -8.72 19.62
CA LYS A 208 0.13 -7.90 20.80
C LYS A 208 1.21 -6.85 21.06
N ASP A 209 2.47 -7.26 20.98
CA ASP A 209 3.61 -6.44 21.39
C ASP A 209 4.25 -5.72 20.20
N GLY A 210 4.02 -6.19 18.97
CA GLY A 210 4.60 -5.61 17.76
C GLY A 210 6.11 -5.84 17.64
N LYS A 211 6.61 -7.02 18.02
CA LYS A 211 8.04 -7.33 18.02
C LYS A 211 8.32 -8.55 17.15
N ASP A 212 9.19 -8.39 16.17
CA ASP A 212 9.77 -9.53 15.43
C ASP A 212 10.81 -10.29 16.27
#